data_AF-A0A916TJW0-F1
#
_entry.id   AF-A0A916TJW0-F1
#
_cell.length_a   1.000
_cell.length_b   1.000
_cell.length_c   1.000
_cell.angle_alpha   90.00
_cell.angle_beta   90.00
_cell.angle_gamma   90.00
#
_symmetry.space_group_name_H-M   'P 1'
#
loop_
_entity.id
_entity.type
_entity.pdbx_description
1 polymer ?
#
loop_
_entity_poly.entity_id
_entity_poly.type
_entity_poly.pdbx_seq_one_letter_code
_entity_poly.pdbx_strand_id
1 'polypeptide(L)'
;MIPKQDAAEWLRAYGQAWIDGDPTAVAALFGSAAAYHETPFDPPLKGTAAIRSYWQAGAAEAQADVTFESEIWSLSGSVVIAGWRAAFTRIPSGARVDLDGVFRLVLKEDNGTVLCTELREWWHRKEHPRLQPFHETA
;
A
#
# COMPACT_ATOMS: atom_id res chain seq x y z
N MET A 1 -5.62 -21.70 8.34
CA MET A 1 -5.78 -21.45 6.89
C MET A 1 -6.57 -20.17 6.77
N ILE A 2 -6.15 -19.22 5.94
CA ILE A 2 -6.84 -17.94 5.77
C ILE A 2 -7.89 -18.11 4.67
N PRO A 3 -9.17 -17.79 4.91
CA PRO A 3 -10.19 -17.72 3.87
C PRO A 3 -9.86 -16.66 2.81
N LYS A 4 -10.24 -16.92 1.55
CA LYS A 4 -10.06 -15.95 0.46
C LYS A 4 -10.80 -14.64 0.73
N GLN A 5 -11.95 -14.72 1.39
CA GLN A 5 -12.74 -13.54 1.77
C GLN A 5 -11.96 -12.65 2.73
N ASP A 6 -11.42 -13.20 3.82
CA ASP A 6 -10.66 -12.42 4.81
C ASP A 6 -9.40 -11.79 4.20
N ALA A 7 -8.72 -12.51 3.29
CA ALA A 7 -7.59 -11.95 2.53
C ALA A 7 -8.03 -10.77 1.62
N ALA A 8 -9.20 -10.88 1.00
CA ALA A 8 -9.76 -9.81 0.17
C ALA A 8 -10.24 -8.61 1.01
N GLU A 9 -10.76 -8.85 2.21
CA GLU A 9 -11.14 -7.82 3.17
C GLU A 9 -9.90 -7.08 3.69
N TRP A 10 -8.82 -7.80 4.00
CA TRP A 10 -7.54 -7.19 4.36
C TRP A 10 -7.01 -6.26 3.25
N LEU A 11 -6.99 -6.73 1.99
CA LEU A 11 -6.55 -5.92 0.84
C LEU A 11 -7.44 -4.69 0.61
N ARG A 12 -8.75 -4.84 0.81
CA ARG A 12 -9.70 -3.72 0.72
C ARG A 12 -9.44 -2.68 1.80
N ALA A 13 -9.23 -3.13 3.04
CA ALA A 13 -8.92 -2.23 4.15
C ALA A 13 -7.57 -1.50 3.94
N TYR A 14 -6.56 -2.20 3.41
CA TYR A 14 -5.28 -1.61 3.03
C TYR A 14 -5.46 -0.51 1.97
N GLY A 15 -6.21 -0.82 0.90
CA GLY A 15 -6.52 0.14 -0.15
C GLY A 15 -7.29 1.35 0.35
N GLN A 16 -8.28 1.13 1.22
CA GLN A 16 -9.07 2.21 1.81
C GLN A 16 -8.22 3.13 2.70
N ALA A 17 -7.35 2.56 3.54
CA ALA A 17 -6.43 3.35 4.36
C ALA A 17 -5.47 4.19 3.49
N TRP A 18 -5.10 3.72 2.31
CA TRP A 18 -4.31 4.51 1.36
C TRP A 18 -5.12 5.62 0.71
N ILE A 19 -6.33 5.31 0.25
CA ILE A 19 -7.24 6.30 -0.34
C ILE A 19 -7.53 7.44 0.63
N ASP A 20 -7.76 7.11 1.91
CA ASP A 20 -8.05 8.07 2.96
C ASP A 20 -6.79 8.76 3.52
N GLY A 21 -5.60 8.26 3.16
CA GLY A 21 -4.34 8.72 3.71
C GLY A 21 -4.28 8.56 5.23
N ASP A 22 -4.76 7.43 5.78
CA ASP A 22 -4.81 7.16 7.23
C ASP A 22 -3.71 6.17 7.68
N PRO A 23 -2.61 6.66 8.28
CA PRO A 23 -1.51 5.83 8.73
C PRO A 23 -1.87 4.97 9.95
N THR A 24 -2.89 5.36 10.72
CA THR A 24 -3.35 4.59 11.88
C THR A 24 -4.15 3.39 11.42
N ALA A 25 -5.07 3.59 10.46
CA ALA A 25 -5.85 2.51 9.89
C ALA A 25 -4.97 1.44 9.22
N VAL A 26 -4.00 1.84 8.40
CA VAL A 26 -3.11 0.87 7.75
C VAL A 26 -2.21 0.14 8.75
N ALA A 27 -1.68 0.83 9.78
CA ALA A 27 -0.84 0.19 10.78
C ALA A 27 -1.61 -0.84 11.62
N ALA A 28 -2.92 -0.65 11.84
CA ALA A 28 -3.77 -1.59 12.55
C ALA A 28 -3.98 -2.92 11.79
N LEU A 29 -3.70 -2.97 10.49
CA LEU A 29 -3.78 -4.18 9.67
C LEU A 29 -2.58 -5.13 9.89
N PHE A 30 -1.56 -4.68 10.62
CA PHE A 30 -0.32 -5.42 10.83
C PHE A 30 -0.20 -5.92 12.27
N GLY A 31 0.41 -7.09 12.42
CA GLY A 31 0.84 -7.58 13.73
C GLY A 31 1.90 -6.67 14.36
N SER A 32 1.98 -6.67 15.69
CA SER A 32 2.89 -5.79 16.46
C SER A 32 4.37 -5.90 16.07
N ALA A 33 4.79 -7.08 15.60
CA ALA A 33 6.15 -7.37 15.14
C ALA A 33 6.25 -7.59 13.62
N ALA A 34 5.29 -7.09 12.84
CA ALA A 34 5.26 -7.30 11.40
C ALA A 34 6.48 -6.68 10.69
N ALA A 35 6.88 -7.29 9.57
CA ALA A 35 7.92 -6.77 8.69
C ALA A 35 7.30 -6.27 7.38
N TYR A 36 7.52 -5.00 7.06
CA TYR A 36 7.11 -4.39 5.79
C TYR A 36 8.35 -4.16 4.93
N HIS A 37 8.43 -4.84 3.78
CA HIS A 37 9.48 -4.69 2.80
C HIS A 37 8.95 -3.95 1.57
N GLU A 38 9.20 -2.64 1.51
CA GLU A 38 8.80 -1.77 0.40
C GLU A 38 9.63 -2.02 -0.86
N THR A 39 10.92 -2.35 -0.68
CA THR A 39 11.80 -2.84 -1.75
C THR A 39 12.50 -4.12 -1.31
N PRO A 40 13.01 -4.94 -2.24
CA PRO A 40 13.83 -6.10 -1.89
C PRO A 40 15.27 -5.72 -1.48
N PHE A 41 15.66 -4.45 -1.59
CA PHE A 41 17.05 -4.01 -1.38
C PHE A 41 17.27 -3.44 0.02
N ASP A 42 16.25 -2.81 0.60
CA ASP A 42 16.36 -2.15 1.89
C ASP A 42 15.91 -3.06 3.05
N PRO A 43 16.43 -2.82 4.27
CA PRO A 43 15.91 -3.47 5.46
C PRO A 43 14.42 -3.18 5.67
N PRO A 44 13.64 -4.13 6.21
CA PRO A 44 12.21 -3.92 6.44
C PRO A 44 11.96 -2.89 7.53
N LEU A 45 10.83 -2.20 7.41
CA LEU A 45 10.19 -1.50 8.53
C LEU A 45 9.65 -2.55 9.49
N LYS A 46 10.08 -2.50 10.76
CA LYS A 46 9.70 -3.47 11.78
C LYS A 46 8.72 -2.89 12.78
N GLY A 47 7.57 -3.54 12.91
CA GLY A 47 6.51 -3.19 13.84
C GLY A 47 5.64 -2.02 13.40
N THR A 48 4.47 -1.91 14.04
CA THR A 48 3.42 -0.96 13.64
C THR A 48 3.83 0.51 13.73
N ALA A 49 4.71 0.87 14.66
CA ALA A 49 5.22 2.23 14.78
C ALA A 49 6.03 2.67 13.53
N ALA A 50 6.93 1.81 13.04
CA ALA A 50 7.73 2.10 11.85
C ALA A 50 6.86 2.16 10.59
N ILE A 51 5.89 1.24 10.48
CA ILE A 51 4.91 1.22 9.37
C ILE A 51 4.09 2.51 9.38
N ARG A 52 3.53 2.90 10.53
CA ARG A 52 2.75 4.14 10.65
C ARG A 52 3.56 5.38 10.26
N SER A 53 4.80 5.50 10.74
CA SER A 53 5.67 6.63 10.41
C SER A 53 5.98 6.73 8.91
N TYR A 54 6.21 5.59 8.26
CA TYR A 54 6.40 5.53 6.80
C TYR A 54 5.14 6.01 6.06
N TRP A 55 3.97 5.50 6.45
CA TRP A 55 2.69 5.86 5.85
C TRP A 55 2.29 7.32 6.07
N GLN A 56 2.63 7.89 7.23
CA GLN A 56 2.41 9.31 7.51
C GLN A 56 3.16 10.19 6.51
N ALA A 57 4.47 9.96 6.33
CA ALA A 57 5.29 10.75 5.42
C ALA A 57 4.94 10.48 3.94
N GLY A 58 4.64 9.22 3.61
CA GLY A 58 4.43 8.78 2.23
C GLY A 58 3.02 9.04 1.70
N ALA A 59 1.99 8.55 2.39
CA ALA A 59 0.61 8.63 1.93
C ALA A 59 -0.11 9.87 2.45
N ALA A 60 -0.10 10.12 3.76
CA ALA A 60 -0.91 11.18 4.36
C ALA A 60 -0.42 12.60 4.01
N GLU A 61 0.89 12.82 4.00
CA GLU A 61 1.46 14.16 3.84
C GLU A 61 1.89 14.49 2.41
N ALA A 62 2.12 13.48 1.58
CA ALA A 62 2.75 13.66 0.27
C ALA A 62 1.87 13.27 -0.94
N GLN A 63 0.68 12.71 -0.72
CA GLN A 63 -0.18 12.21 -1.80
C GLN A 63 -1.62 12.76 -1.68
N ALA A 64 -2.25 13.00 -2.83
CA ALA A 64 -3.66 13.39 -2.97
C ALA A 64 -4.28 12.63 -4.15
N ASP A 65 -5.62 12.63 -4.24
CA ASP A 65 -6.38 11.99 -5.33
C ASP A 65 -5.99 10.51 -5.56
N VAL A 66 -5.81 9.80 -4.46
CA VAL A 66 -5.37 8.40 -4.46
C VAL A 66 -6.49 7.49 -4.95
N THR A 67 -6.15 6.60 -5.88
CA THR A 67 -6.98 5.46 -6.28
C THR A 67 -6.19 4.18 -6.04
N PHE A 68 -6.86 3.11 -5.62
CA PHE A 68 -6.25 1.82 -5.39
C PHE A 68 -7.16 0.68 -5.82
N GLU A 69 -6.61 -0.31 -6.51
CA GLU A 69 -7.28 -1.57 -6.85
C GLU A 69 -6.33 -2.75 -6.59
N SER A 70 -6.90 -3.92 -6.29
CA SER A 70 -6.11 -5.14 -6.09
C SER A 70 -6.88 -6.40 -6.47
N GLU A 71 -6.14 -7.45 -6.81
CA GLU A 71 -6.66 -8.76 -7.18
C GLU A 71 -5.80 -9.86 -6.58
N ILE A 72 -6.43 -10.85 -5.93
CA ILE A 72 -5.73 -12.04 -5.42
C ILE A 72 -5.42 -12.99 -6.59
N TRP A 73 -4.15 -13.16 -6.90
CA TRP A 73 -3.66 -14.11 -7.91
C TRP A 73 -3.45 -15.51 -7.33
N SER A 74 -3.05 -15.61 -6.06
CA SER A 74 -2.86 -16.89 -5.38
C SER A 74 -3.06 -16.76 -3.88
N LEU A 75 -3.58 -17.83 -3.27
CA LEU A 75 -3.71 -17.98 -1.83
C LEU A 75 -3.40 -19.43 -1.47
N SER A 76 -2.40 -19.63 -0.60
CA SER A 76 -2.01 -20.95 -0.11
C SER A 76 -1.68 -20.87 1.39
N GLY A 77 -2.51 -21.51 2.21
CA GLY A 77 -2.37 -21.50 3.66
C GLY A 77 -2.56 -20.09 4.25
N SER A 78 -1.45 -19.42 4.56
CA SER A 78 -1.39 -18.04 5.06
C SER A 78 -0.77 -17.06 4.05
N VAL A 79 -0.27 -17.55 2.92
CA VAL A 79 0.45 -16.74 1.95
C VAL A 79 -0.49 -16.27 0.85
N VAL A 80 -0.55 -14.96 0.62
CA VAL A 80 -1.31 -14.33 -0.45
C VAL A 80 -0.35 -13.71 -1.46
N ILE A 81 -0.58 -13.96 -2.74
CA ILE A 81 0.02 -13.21 -3.84
C ILE A 81 -1.09 -12.37 -4.48
N ALA A 82 -0.94 -11.07 -4.52
CA ALA A 82 -1.95 -10.16 -5.06
C ALA A 82 -1.32 -9.10 -5.95
N GLY A 83 -1.87 -8.91 -7.15
CA GLY A 83 -1.58 -7.74 -7.96
C GLY A 83 -2.28 -6.52 -7.39
N TRP A 84 -1.68 -5.34 -7.56
CA TRP A 84 -2.30 -4.09 -7.17
C TRP A 84 -1.88 -2.97 -8.13
N ARG A 85 -2.76 -1.97 -8.25
CA ARG A 85 -2.45 -0.71 -8.92
C ARG A 85 -2.88 0.44 -8.05
N ALA A 86 -2.08 1.49 -8.08
CA ALA A 86 -2.41 2.74 -7.43
C ALA A 86 -2.10 3.91 -8.35
N ALA A 87 -2.83 5.01 -8.17
CA ALA A 87 -2.46 6.24 -8.82
C ALA A 87 -2.80 7.43 -7.92
N PHE A 88 -1.92 8.44 -7.90
CA PHE A 88 -2.06 9.59 -7.01
C PHE A 88 -1.36 10.82 -7.57
N THR A 89 -1.72 11.99 -7.04
CA THR A 89 -1.04 13.25 -7.28
C THR A 89 -0.02 13.47 -6.16
N ARG A 90 1.26 13.64 -6.51
CA ARG A 90 2.31 13.95 -5.53
C ARG A 90 2.20 15.43 -5.12
N ILE A 91 1.89 15.71 -3.86
CA ILE A 91 1.59 17.09 -3.39
C ILE A 91 2.74 18.08 -3.71
N PRO A 92 4.02 17.79 -3.40
CA PRO A 92 5.11 18.74 -3.65
C PRO A 92 5.31 19.12 -5.13
N SER A 93 5.15 18.18 -6.06
CA SER A 93 5.42 18.42 -7.50
C SER A 93 4.15 18.64 -8.32
N GLY A 94 3.01 18.15 -7.83
CA GLY A 94 1.77 17.99 -8.57
C GLY A 94 1.82 17.02 -9.73
N ALA A 95 2.87 16.20 -9.83
CA ALA A 95 2.95 15.16 -10.85
C ALA A 95 1.92 14.07 -10.56
N ARG A 96 1.31 13.51 -11.61
CA ARG A 96 0.50 12.30 -11.50
C ARG A 96 1.44 11.10 -11.52
N VAL A 97 1.25 10.18 -10.60
CA VAL A 97 2.03 8.95 -10.48
C VAL A 97 1.10 7.77 -10.66
N ASP A 98 1.49 6.82 -11.50
CA ASP A 98 0.87 5.50 -11.60
C ASP A 98 1.85 4.45 -11.05
N LEU A 99 1.32 3.52 -10.26
CA LEU A 99 2.03 2.36 -9.71
C LEU A 99 1.31 1.08 -10.15
N ASP A 100 2.08 0.08 -10.55
CA ASP A 100 1.61 -1.28 -10.81
C ASP A 100 2.59 -2.25 -10.13
N GLY A 101 2.07 -3.15 -9.32
CA GLY A 101 2.89 -3.98 -8.46
C GLY A 101 2.23 -5.27 -8.00
N VAL A 102 3.01 -6.03 -7.23
CA VAL A 102 2.59 -7.29 -6.63
C VAL A 102 2.96 -7.30 -5.15
N PHE A 103 2.02 -7.75 -4.33
CA PHE A 103 2.24 -8.11 -2.94
C PHE A 103 2.50 -9.60 -2.81
N ARG A 104 3.42 -9.94 -1.92
CA ARG A 104 3.45 -11.22 -1.21
C ARG A 104 3.19 -10.94 0.27
N LEU A 105 2.06 -11.43 0.78
CA LEU A 105 1.63 -11.26 2.16
C LEU A 105 1.69 -12.57 2.93
N VAL A 106 1.99 -12.50 4.22
CA VAL A 106 1.80 -13.59 5.18
C VAL A 106 0.79 -13.13 6.22
N LEU A 107 -0.42 -13.69 6.14
CA LEU A 107 -1.55 -13.34 6.99
C LEU A 107 -1.71 -14.34 8.14
N LYS A 108 -2.10 -13.85 9.30
CA LYS A 108 -2.38 -14.64 10.50
C LYS A 108 -3.73 -14.19 11.06
N GLU A 109 -4.54 -15.14 11.50
CA GLU A 109 -5.72 -14.86 12.30
C GLU A 109 -5.33 -14.81 13.79
N ASP A 110 -5.82 -13.80 14.48
CA ASP A 110 -5.65 -13.57 15.91
C ASP A 110 -6.95 -13.00 16.49
N ASN A 111 -7.64 -13.81 17.31
CA ASN A 111 -8.90 -13.47 17.97
C ASN A 111 -9.98 -12.95 17.00
N GLY A 112 -10.16 -13.61 15.86
CA GLY A 112 -11.13 -13.25 14.82
C GLY A 112 -10.71 -12.08 13.94
N THR A 113 -9.49 -11.55 14.11
CA THR A 113 -8.93 -10.49 13.27
C THR A 113 -7.81 -11.04 12.41
N VAL A 114 -7.84 -10.76 11.10
CA VAL A 114 -6.73 -11.11 10.20
C VAL A 114 -5.72 -9.98 10.15
N LEU A 115 -4.48 -10.31 10.52
CA LEU A 115 -3.35 -9.39 10.58
C LEU A 115 -2.23 -9.86 9.63
N CYS A 116 -1.56 -8.89 9.02
CA CYS A 116 -0.36 -9.16 8.22
C CYS A 116 0.88 -9.21 9.12
N THR A 117 1.66 -10.27 8.96
CA THR A 117 2.92 -10.48 9.70
C THR A 117 4.15 -10.22 8.84
N GLU A 118 4.04 -10.38 7.52
CA GLU A 118 5.07 -9.99 6.55
C GLU A 118 4.38 -9.48 5.28
N LEU A 119 4.76 -8.28 4.84
CA LEU A 119 4.46 -7.76 3.52
C LEU A 119 5.77 -7.58 2.76
N ARG A 120 5.79 -8.09 1.53
CA ARG A 120 6.83 -7.78 0.54
C ARG A 120 6.17 -7.30 -0.73
N GLU A 121 6.76 -6.30 -1.36
CA GLU A 121 6.25 -5.80 -2.63
C GLU A 121 7.33 -5.57 -3.67
N TRP A 122 6.89 -5.62 -4.92
CA TRP A 122 7.65 -5.24 -6.10
C TRP A 122 6.73 -4.44 -6.99
N TRP A 123 7.16 -3.24 -7.37
CA TRP A 123 6.33 -2.32 -8.15
C TRP A 123 7.17 -1.54 -9.13
N HIS A 124 6.52 -1.12 -10.21
CA HIS A 124 7.04 -0.14 -11.15
C HIS A 124 6.25 1.15 -11.03
N ARG A 125 6.93 2.27 -11.28
CA ARG A 125 6.31 3.59 -11.30
C ARG A 125 6.40 4.22 -12.67
N LYS A 126 5.35 4.95 -13.03
CA LYS A 126 5.34 5.89 -14.14
C LYS A 126 4.92 7.25 -13.61
N GLU A 127 5.74 8.27 -13.86
CA GLU A 127 5.43 9.65 -13.48
C GLU A 127 5.08 10.46 -14.71
N HIS A 128 3.99 11.22 -14.61
CA HIS A 128 3.54 12.18 -15.61
C HIS A 128 3.72 13.57 -15.02
N PRO A 129 4.65 14.39 -15.56
CA PRO A 129 4.83 15.76 -15.08
C PRO A 129 3.53 16.55 -15.15
N ARG A 130 3.33 17.47 -14.19
CA ARG A 130 2.22 18.43 -14.27
C ARG A 130 2.33 19.18 -15.61
N LEU A 131 1.28 19.12 -16.43
CA LEU A 131 1.18 19.95 -17.63
C LEU A 131 1.25 21.42 -17.19
N GLN A 132 2.28 22.14 -17.62
CA GLN A 132 2.29 23.59 -17.46
C GLN A 132 1.15 24.16 -18.32
N PRO A 133 0.33 25.08 -17.82
CA PRO A 133 -0.61 25.78 -18.67
C PRO A 133 0.16 26.42 -19.82
N PHE A 134 -0.34 26.27 -21.04
CA PHE A 134 0.19 26.99 -22.20
C PHE A 134 0.13 28.49 -21.89
N HIS A 135 1.28 29.13 -21.78
CA HIS A 135 1.33 30.58 -21.87
C HIS A 135 1.12 30.93 -23.34
N GLU A 136 -0.09 31.38 -23.70
CA GLU A 136 -0.28 32.19 -24.90
C GLU A 136 0.54 33.47 -24.71
N THR A 137 1.72 33.52 -25.31
CA THR A 137 2.36 34.81 -25.61
C THR A 137 1.45 35.56 -26.57
N ALA A 138 0.88 36.65 -26.08
CA ALA A 138 0.13 37.65 -26.84
C ALA A 138 0.98 38.26 -27.96
#